data_AF-A0A966IM97-F1
#
_entry.id   AF-A0A966IM97-F1
#
_cell.length_a   1.000
_cell.length_b   1.000
_cell.length_c   1.000
_cell.angle_alpha   90.00
_cell.angle_beta   90.00
_cell.angle_gamma   90.00
#
_symmetry.space_group_name_H-M   'P 1'
#
loop_
_entity.id
_entity.type
_entity.pdbx_description
1 polymer ?
#
loop_
_entity_poly.entity_id
_entity_poly.type
_entity_poly.pdbx_seq_one_letter_code
_entity_poly.pdbx_strand_id
1 'polypeptide(L)' 'IIRIEVTKDDGEGAGRLTLEFSDKPFQFRRWIILDAAGIETSVTLQNMVFDQPVANDVFQLPQYNDQ' A
#
# COMPACT_ATOMS: atom_id res chain seq x y z
N ILE A 1 -12.76 12.32 -2.86
CA ILE A 1 -11.57 11.44 -2.90
C ILE A 1 -10.46 12.26 -3.53
N ILE A 2 -9.32 12.37 -2.85
CA ILE A 2 -8.13 13.04 -3.36
C ILE A 2 -7.23 11.95 -3.96
N ARG A 3 -6.69 12.18 -5.16
CA ARG A 3 -5.81 11.23 -5.86
C ARG A 3 -4.45 11.86 -6.09
N ILE A 4 -3.41 11.09 -5.79
CA ILE A 4 -2.03 11.41 -6.14
C ILE A 4 -1.54 10.30 -7.07
N GLU A 5 -1.00 10.68 -8.23
CA GLU A 5 -0.46 9.74 -9.20
C GLU A 5 1.04 9.96 -9.36
N VAL A 6 1.79 8.86 -9.32
CA VAL A 6 3.21 8.81 -9.63
C VAL A 6 3.39 7.86 -10.79
N THR A 7 3.96 8.35 -11.89
CA THR A 7 4.20 7.57 -13.10
C THR A 7 5.69 7.42 -13.31
N LYS A 8 6.11 6.23 -13.71
CA LYS A 8 7.46 5.93 -14.20
C LYS A 8 7.33 5.30 -15.59
N ASP A 9 7.87 5.99 -16.59
CA ASP A 9 7.63 5.63 -17.99
C ASP A 9 8.47 4.41 -18.45
N ASP A 10 9.66 4.22 -17.87
CA ASP A 10 10.60 3.19 -18.29
C ASP A 10 11.45 2.59 -17.15
N GLY A 11 12.25 1.59 -17.50
CA GLY A 11 13.15 0.90 -16.57
C GLY A 11 12.45 -0.03 -15.58
N GLU A 12 13.23 -0.50 -14.60
CA GLU A 12 12.72 -1.39 -13.56
C GLU A 12 11.64 -0.69 -12.73
N GLY A 13 10.47 -1.32 -12.58
CA GLY A 13 9.33 -0.72 -11.88
C GLY A 13 8.60 0.37 -12.65
N ALA A 14 8.74 0.40 -13.99
CA ALA A 14 7.86 1.20 -14.85
C ALA A 14 6.39 0.85 -14.61
N GLY A 15 5.53 1.86 -14.65
CA GLY A 15 4.13 1.75 -14.28
C GLY A 15 3.59 3.02 -13.62
N ARG A 16 2.41 2.91 -13.01
CA ARG A 16 1.72 3.98 -12.31
C ARG A 16 1.29 3.54 -10.92
N LEU A 17 1.62 4.34 -9.92
CA LEU A 17 1.09 4.26 -8.56
C LEU A 17 0.04 5.35 -8.36
N THR A 18 -1.19 4.94 -8.06
CA THR A 18 -2.26 5.86 -7.66
C THR A 18 -2.54 5.68 -6.17
N LEU A 19 -2.42 6.77 -5.40
CA LEU A 19 -2.79 6.83 -3.98
C LEU A 19 -4.12 7.54 -3.83
N GLU A 20 -5.07 6.93 -3.14
CA GLU A 20 -6.38 7.52 -2.87
C GLU A 20 -6.59 7.82 -1.39
N PHE A 21 -7.04 9.05 -1.13
CA PHE A 21 -7.35 9.56 0.20
C PHE A 21 -8.84 9.95 0.30
N SER A 22 -9.45 9.71 1.46
CA SER A 22 -10.70 10.39 1.82
C SER A 22 -10.43 11.87 2.08
N ASP A 23 -11.44 12.73 1.88
CA ASP A 23 -11.29 14.18 2.05
C ASP A 23 -11.47 14.60 3.52
N LYS A 24 -12.54 14.11 4.17
CA LYS A 24 -12.86 14.41 5.57
C LYS A 24 -13.26 13.13 6.32
N PRO A 25 -12.40 12.59 7.21
CA PRO A 25 -11.02 13.02 7.47
C PRO A 25 -10.08 12.73 6.28
N PHE A 26 -8.98 13.48 6.20
CA PHE A 26 -7.90 13.20 5.24
C PHE A 26 -7.16 11.92 5.65
N GLN A 27 -7.50 10.79 5.03
CA GLN A 27 -6.96 9.49 5.40
C GLN A 27 -6.66 8.68 4.15
N PHE A 28 -5.51 8.00 4.15
CA PHE A 28 -5.13 7.08 3.09
C PHE A 28 -6.05 5.85 3.11
N ARG A 29 -6.61 5.48 1.95
CA ARG A 29 -7.62 4.40 1.85
C ARG A 29 -7.20 3.26 0.95
N ARG A 30 -6.49 3.56 -0.14
CA ARG A 30 -6.20 2.60 -1.19
C ARG A 30 -4.99 3.02 -2.00
N TRP A 31 -4.15 2.07 -2.36
CA TRP A 31 -3.21 2.25 -3.48
C TRP A 31 -3.56 1.29 -4.61
N ILE A 32 -3.31 1.76 -5.83
CA ILE A 32 -3.46 0.99 -7.06
C ILE A 32 -2.13 1.05 -7.79
N ILE A 33 -1.60 -0.10 -8.17
CA ILE A 33 -0.40 -0.25 -8.98
C ILE A 33 -0.83 -0.76 -10.35
N LEU A 34 -0.48 -0.02 -11.40
CA LEU A 34 -0.52 -0.48 -12.79
C LEU A 34 0.91 -0.73 -13.22
N ASP A 35 1.27 -1.97 -13.53
CA ASP A 35 2.62 -2.30 -13.99
C ASP A 35 2.82 -2.07 -15.51
N ALA A 36 4.05 -2.23 -15.99
CA ALA A 36 4.40 -2.08 -17.40
C ALA A 36 3.72 -3.10 -18.34
N ALA A 37 3.20 -4.21 -17.82
CA ALA A 37 2.42 -5.19 -18.58
C ALA A 37 0.91 -4.83 -18.61
N GLY A 38 0.52 -3.75 -17.93
CA GLY A 38 -0.87 -3.29 -17.83
C GLY A 38 -1.70 -4.04 -16.77
N ILE A 39 -1.05 -4.77 -15.86
CA ILE A 39 -1.74 -5.47 -14.77
C ILE A 39 -2.01 -4.50 -13.63
N GLU A 40 -3.26 -4.46 -13.18
CA GLU A 40 -3.69 -3.64 -12.04
C GLU A 40 -3.75 -4.47 -10.75
N THR A 41 -3.05 -4.00 -9.72
CA THR A 41 -3.15 -4.53 -8.35
C THR A 41 -3.65 -3.42 -7.42
N SER A 42 -4.79 -3.66 -6.78
CA SER A 42 -5.43 -2.71 -5.85
C SER A 42 -5.39 -3.25 -4.43
N VAL A 43 -4.91 -2.45 -3.47
CA VAL A 43 -4.95 -2.78 -2.03
C VAL A 43 -5.80 -1.74 -1.32
N THR A 44 -6.88 -2.20 -0.68
CA THR A 44 -7.78 -1.34 0.11
C THR A 44 -7.54 -1.56 1.59
N LEU A 45 -7.41 -0.47 2.34
CA LEU A 45 -7.30 -0.49 3.79
C LEU A 45 -8.68 -0.42 4.43
N GLN A 46 -8.96 -1.36 5.34
CA GLN A 46 -10.21 -1.45 6.07
C GLN A 46 -9.95 -1.47 7.57
N ASN A 47 -10.91 -0.99 8.36
CA ASN A 47 -10.87 -1.01 9.83
C ASN A 47 -9.56 -0.46 10.42
N MET A 48 -9.06 0.63 9.85
CA MET A 48 -7.82 1.27 10.29
C MET A 48 -7.96 1.79 11.73
N VAL A 49 -7.00 1.42 12.58
CA VAL A 49 -6.87 1.91 13.95
C VAL A 49 -5.64 2.81 14.02
N PHE A 50 -5.80 3.99 14.61
CA PHE A 50 -4.74 4.99 14.77
C PHE A 50 -4.34 5.09 16.24
N ASP A 51 -3.14 5.60 16.49
CA ASP A 51 -2.60 5.85 17.84
C ASP A 51 -2.54 4.60 18.76
N GLN A 52 -2.66 3.41 18.18
CA GLN A 52 -2.54 2.13 18.87
C GLN A 52 -1.06 1.72 18.92
N PRO A 53 -0.46 1.53 20.11
CA PRO A 53 0.87 0.94 20.21
C PRO A 53 0.90 -0.45 19.58
N VAL A 54 1.90 -0.69 18.73
CA VAL A 54 2.19 -1.99 18.13
C VAL A 54 3.39 -2.58 18.86
N ALA A 55 3.25 -3.79 19.40
CA ALA A 55 4.33 -4.46 20.11
C ALA A 55 5.46 -4.85 19.15
N ASN A 56 6.72 -4.69 19.56
CA ASN A 56 7.87 -4.91 18.67
C ASN A 56 8.04 -6.38 18.24
N ASP A 57 7.50 -7.31 19.01
CA ASP A 57 7.56 -8.74 18.73
C ASP A 57 6.78 -9.15 17.47
N VAL A 58 5.74 -8.39 17.08
CA VAL A 58 4.98 -8.67 15.85
C VAL A 58 5.78 -8.43 14.56
N PHE A 59 6.93 -7.76 14.66
CA PHE A 59 7.84 -7.52 13.53
C PHE A 59 8.97 -8.56 13.46
N GLN A 60 8.97 -9.58 14.32
CA GLN A 60 9.94 -10.66 14.24
C GLN A 60 9.61 -11.59 13.08
N LEU A 61 10.65 -12.07 12.39
CA LEU A 61 10.48 -13.11 11.40
C LEU A 61 10.01 -14.40 12.09
N PRO A 62 9.06 -15.14 11.50
CA PRO A 62 8.64 -16.42 12.04
C PRO A 62 9.86 -17.34 12.17
N GLN A 63 10.05 -17.89 13.37
CA GLN A 63 10.97 -19.00 13.57
C GLN A 63 10.28 -20.26 13.07
N TYR A 64 10.52 -20.61 11.81
CA TYR A 64 10.18 -21.95 11.34
C TYR A 64 11.19 -22.90 11.97
N ASN A 65 10.74 -23.73 12.91
CA ASN A 65 11.53 -24.88 13.33
C ASN A 65 11.54 -25.85 12.14
N ASP A 66 12.67 -25.95 11.45
CA ASP A 66 12.94 -27.02 10.50
C ASP A 66 12.94 -28.34 11.29
N GLN A 67 11.83 -29.07 11.25
CA GLN A 67 11.73 -30.47 11.66
C GLN A 67 11.95 -31.38 10.46
#